data_AF-A0AAW7CS09-F1
#
_entry.id   AF-A0AAW7CS09-F1
#
_cell.length_a   1.000
_cell.length_b   1.000
_cell.length_c   1.000
_cell.angle_alpha   90.00
_cell.angle_beta   90.00
_cell.angle_gamma   90.00
#
_symmetry.space_group_name_H-M   'P 1'
#
loop_
_entity.id
_entity.type
_entity.pdbx_description
1 polymer ?
#
loop_
_entity_poly.entity_id
_entity_poly.type
_entity_poly.pdbx_seq_one_letter_code
_entity_poly.pdbx_strand_id
1 'polypeptide(L)'
;MLFKKLFLIVFLFPNFSYSNTHLIKENKEDPIVVNISNISLGDNSNASGNGSIAIGTNSQAKNTHSVAIGTNSLATEENTVSFGNIENKHTSRLVNISEGKNNTDAVNLIQTKKMVDKSRITTNNIVNQLKRSVSTDINNIKTYVNDFDHYYKKRQAEITDSIANLDKEIIALEKKVFASIASSVAMTSIPYLTHHTLSGGIGISNYRTGTAFAGGMQYKPNNDIAFRLNSSINSEKEIIIGGGLAYGW
;
A
#
# COMPACT_ATOMS: atom_id res chain seq x y z
N MET A 1 35.54 -13.81 92.89
CA MET A 1 36.00 -13.50 91.51
C MET A 1 35.05 -14.20 90.56
N LEU A 2 34.58 -13.52 89.49
CA LEU A 2 33.36 -13.77 88.67
C LEU A 2 32.07 -13.31 89.40
N PHE A 3 31.19 -12.41 88.92
CA PHE A 3 30.85 -11.86 87.60
C PHE A 3 30.30 -10.42 87.82
N LYS A 4 31.04 -9.35 87.51
CA LYS A 4 30.79 -8.37 86.41
C LYS A 4 29.34 -8.25 85.88
N LYS A 5 28.89 -6.99 85.83
CA LYS A 5 27.96 -6.37 84.86
C LYS A 5 26.51 -6.89 84.83
N LEU A 6 25.61 -6.21 85.53
CA LEU A 6 24.25 -5.94 85.01
C LEU A 6 23.57 -4.78 85.75
N PHE A 7 24.01 -3.55 85.51
CA PHE A 7 23.29 -2.35 85.97
C PHE A 7 23.28 -1.33 84.84
N LEU A 8 22.60 -1.65 83.74
CA LEU A 8 22.37 -0.72 82.62
C LEU A 8 21.27 -1.20 81.65
N ILE A 9 20.04 -1.45 82.12
CA ILE A 9 18.87 -1.67 81.22
C ILE A 9 17.59 -1.12 81.88
N VAL A 10 17.52 0.20 82.10
CA VAL A 10 16.24 0.88 82.44
C VAL A 10 15.95 2.06 81.48
N PHE A 11 16.80 2.30 80.48
CA PHE A 11 16.64 3.44 79.54
C PHE A 11 16.20 3.07 78.11
N LEU A 12 15.71 1.85 77.86
CA LEU A 12 15.04 1.52 76.60
C LEU A 12 13.73 0.78 76.94
N PHE A 13 12.61 1.51 76.78
CA PHE A 13 11.18 1.13 76.92
C PHE A 13 10.90 -0.35 76.56
N PRO A 14 9.94 -1.06 77.22
CA PRO A 14 8.52 -0.70 77.12
C PRO A 14 7.62 -1.12 78.29
N ASN A 15 6.48 -0.43 78.39
CA ASN A 15 5.18 -0.83 78.95
C ASN A 15 4.60 0.35 79.73
N PHE A 16 3.75 1.11 79.05
CA PHE A 16 2.70 1.85 79.72
C PHE A 16 1.91 0.85 80.57
N SER A 17 2.14 0.87 81.87
CA SER A 17 1.34 0.17 82.85
C SER A 17 0.67 1.25 83.69
N TYR A 18 -0.62 1.48 83.48
CA TYR A 18 -1.44 2.24 84.41
C TYR A 18 -2.32 1.26 85.18
N SER A 19 -2.18 1.30 86.51
CA SER A 19 -2.81 0.40 87.48
C SER A 19 -4.26 0.82 87.79
N ASN A 20 -5.07 -0.16 88.18
CA ASN A 20 -6.43 -0.02 88.70
C ASN A 20 -6.53 0.93 89.91
N THR A 21 -7.56 1.79 89.98
CA THR A 21 -8.57 1.84 91.06
C THR A 21 -9.58 2.99 90.91
N HIS A 22 -10.83 2.66 91.28
CA HIS A 22 -12.03 3.48 91.53
C HIS A 22 -12.70 4.27 90.40
N LEU A 23 -13.98 3.91 90.17
CA LEU A 23 -14.95 4.58 89.31
C LEU A 23 -15.13 6.05 89.71
N ILE A 24 -14.52 6.96 88.97
CA ILE A 24 -14.85 8.38 88.95
C ILE A 24 -15.79 8.59 87.76
N LYS A 25 -16.91 9.29 88.00
CA LYS A 25 -17.87 9.72 86.96
C LYS A 25 -17.11 10.22 85.73
N GLU A 26 -17.39 9.66 84.54
CA GLU A 26 -16.91 10.20 83.27
C GLU A 26 -17.40 11.64 83.13
N ASN A 27 -16.56 12.59 83.53
CA ASN A 27 -16.50 13.87 82.83
C ASN A 27 -16.30 13.51 81.37
N LYS A 28 -17.12 14.07 80.47
CA LYS A 28 -16.77 14.12 79.05
C LYS A 28 -15.42 14.82 79.00
N GLU A 29 -14.35 14.05 78.89
CA GLU A 29 -13.03 14.62 78.64
C GLU A 29 -13.17 15.30 77.29
N ASP A 30 -12.97 16.62 77.28
CA ASP A 30 -12.73 17.31 76.03
C ASP A 30 -11.57 16.59 75.34
N PRO A 31 -11.71 16.19 74.07
CA PRO A 31 -10.65 15.46 73.39
C PRO A 31 -9.37 16.28 73.50
N ILE A 32 -8.28 15.66 73.95
CA ILE A 32 -6.98 16.31 73.98
C ILE A 32 -6.59 16.63 72.54
N VAL A 33 -6.75 17.90 72.14
CA VAL A 33 -6.32 18.39 70.83
C VAL A 33 -4.85 18.73 70.92
N VAL A 34 -3.99 17.89 70.34
CA VAL A 34 -2.56 18.16 70.20
C VAL A 34 -2.31 18.74 68.80
N ASN A 35 -1.86 19.99 68.73
CA ASN A 35 -1.45 20.62 67.48
C ASN A 35 0.02 20.27 67.19
N ILE A 36 0.25 19.36 66.24
CA ILE A 36 1.57 18.91 65.80
C ILE A 36 1.82 19.35 64.37
N SER A 37 2.92 20.06 64.13
CA SER A 37 3.29 20.55 62.79
C SER A 37 3.75 19.43 61.85
N ASN A 38 4.12 18.26 62.37
CA ASN A 38 4.51 17.07 61.62
C ASN A 38 4.37 15.82 62.51
N ILE A 39 4.33 14.62 61.89
CA ILE A 39 4.17 13.34 62.59
C ILE A 39 5.25 12.37 62.11
N SER A 40 6.06 11.83 63.02
CA SER A 40 7.05 10.78 62.73
C SER A 40 6.79 9.54 63.59
N LEU A 41 6.52 8.39 62.95
CA LEU A 41 6.25 7.11 63.61
C LEU A 41 7.19 6.02 63.07
N GLY A 42 8.10 5.53 63.91
CA GLY A 42 9.06 4.49 63.56
C GLY A 42 10.50 4.92 63.81
N ASP A 43 11.40 3.94 64.00
CA ASP A 43 12.81 4.21 64.26
C ASP A 43 13.45 5.03 63.12
N ASN A 44 14.15 6.11 63.45
CA ASN A 44 14.75 7.05 62.49
C ASN A 44 13.77 7.57 61.40
N SER A 45 12.46 7.59 61.68
CA SER A 45 11.48 8.29 60.82
C SER A 45 11.68 9.81 60.93
N ASN A 46 11.53 10.52 59.81
CA ASN A 46 11.79 11.95 59.72
C ASN A 46 10.74 12.68 58.86
N ALA A 47 9.81 13.37 59.52
CA ALA A 47 8.84 14.26 58.91
C ALA A 47 9.34 15.72 59.00
N SER A 48 10.27 16.11 58.12
CA SER A 48 10.91 17.43 58.15
C SER A 48 10.12 18.51 57.40
N GLY A 49 9.16 18.15 56.55
CA GLY A 49 8.31 19.09 55.84
C GLY A 49 7.21 19.68 56.74
N ASN A 50 6.74 20.89 56.45
CA ASN A 50 5.61 21.49 57.15
C ASN A 50 4.31 20.69 56.87
N GLY A 51 3.58 20.28 57.91
CA GLY A 51 2.38 19.44 57.77
C GLY A 51 2.66 18.03 57.25
N SER A 52 3.90 17.55 57.35
CA SER A 52 4.30 16.25 56.79
C SER A 52 4.09 15.07 57.76
N ILE A 53 3.98 13.87 57.19
CA ILE A 53 3.76 12.63 57.95
C ILE A 53 4.74 11.55 57.46
N ALA A 54 5.53 10.96 58.36
CA ALA A 54 6.44 9.86 58.08
C ALA A 54 6.08 8.64 58.96
N ILE A 55 5.72 7.52 58.34
CA ILE A 55 5.32 6.27 59.01
C ILE A 55 6.19 5.12 58.51
N GLY A 56 6.96 4.50 59.40
CA GLY A 56 7.85 3.37 59.14
C GLY A 56 9.32 3.68 59.44
N THR A 57 10.11 2.64 59.72
CA THR A 57 11.55 2.78 60.01
C THR A 57 12.28 3.46 58.85
N ASN A 58 13.09 4.48 59.12
CA ASN A 58 13.80 5.31 58.12
C ASN A 58 12.89 5.99 57.07
N SER A 59 11.58 6.11 57.31
CA SER A 59 10.70 6.86 56.41
C SER A 59 11.01 8.36 56.45
N GLN A 60 10.98 9.04 55.31
CA GLN A 60 11.36 10.45 55.17
C GLN A 60 10.31 11.22 54.38
N ALA A 61 9.59 12.13 55.04
CA ALA A 61 8.66 13.06 54.41
C ALA A 61 9.27 14.46 54.44
N LYS A 62 9.94 14.84 53.35
CA LYS A 62 10.84 16.02 53.33
C LYS A 62 10.14 17.32 52.98
N ASN A 63 8.95 17.26 52.37
CA ASN A 63 8.32 18.42 51.75
C ASN A 63 6.94 18.75 52.37
N THR A 64 6.42 19.93 52.07
CA THR A 64 5.17 20.46 52.64
C THR A 64 3.97 19.58 52.28
N HIS A 65 3.14 19.23 53.27
CA HIS A 65 1.98 18.32 53.15
C HIS A 65 2.32 16.96 52.49
N SER A 66 3.57 16.51 52.57
CA SER A 66 3.99 15.21 52.03
C SER A 66 3.82 14.09 53.05
N VAL A 67 3.54 12.88 52.58
CA VAL A 67 3.34 11.69 53.40
C VAL A 67 4.23 10.56 52.91
N ALA A 68 5.07 9.98 53.77
CA ALA A 68 5.88 8.80 53.46
C ALA A 68 5.37 7.61 54.29
N ILE A 69 4.88 6.54 53.63
CA ILE A 69 4.28 5.37 54.29
C ILE A 69 5.06 4.10 53.92
N GLY A 70 5.69 3.49 54.91
CA GLY A 70 6.44 2.24 54.82
C GLY A 70 7.93 2.42 55.13
N THR A 71 8.58 1.34 55.52
CA THR A 71 10.02 1.30 55.82
C THR A 71 10.84 1.83 54.64
N ASN A 72 11.78 2.74 54.91
CA ASN A 72 12.64 3.40 53.91
C ASN A 72 11.89 4.20 52.82
N SER A 73 10.60 4.52 53.02
CA SER A 73 9.85 5.35 52.06
C SER A 73 10.32 6.79 52.06
N LEU A 74 10.27 7.44 50.91
CA LEU A 74 10.76 8.80 50.71
C LEU A 74 9.70 9.60 49.94
N ALA A 75 9.21 10.68 50.54
CA ALA A 75 8.33 11.67 49.91
C ALA A 75 9.09 12.99 49.75
N THR A 76 9.37 13.38 48.52
CA THR A 76 10.18 14.57 48.16
C THR A 76 9.36 15.69 47.53
N GLU A 77 8.12 15.42 47.13
CA GLU A 77 7.23 16.38 46.45
C GLU A 77 6.14 16.88 47.39
N GLU A 78 5.72 18.15 47.23
CA GLU A 78 4.62 18.73 48.00
C GLU A 78 3.28 18.08 47.68
N ASN A 79 2.40 17.95 48.67
CA ASN A 79 1.05 17.39 48.52
C ASN A 79 1.02 15.97 47.90
N THR A 80 2.01 15.13 48.20
CA THR A 80 2.10 13.75 47.68
C THR A 80 2.13 12.71 48.80
N VAL A 81 1.74 11.48 48.44
CA VAL A 81 1.90 10.30 49.30
C VAL A 81 2.83 9.32 48.61
N SER A 82 3.95 8.99 49.26
CA SER A 82 4.90 8.00 48.79
C SER A 82 4.76 6.69 49.56
N PHE A 83 4.76 5.58 48.83
CA PHE A 83 4.70 4.21 49.37
C PHE A 83 6.02 3.44 49.15
N GLY A 84 7.11 4.18 48.94
CA GLY A 84 8.41 3.61 48.70
C GLY A 84 9.46 4.69 48.43
N ASN A 85 10.57 4.29 47.83
CA ASN A 85 11.63 5.16 47.41
C ASN A 85 12.21 4.61 46.10
N ILE A 86 12.02 5.34 45.00
CA ILE A 86 12.52 4.89 43.70
C ILE A 86 14.06 4.97 43.62
N GLU A 87 14.69 5.88 44.37
CA GLU A 87 16.14 6.06 44.41
C GLU A 87 16.84 4.82 44.99
N ASN A 88 16.18 4.11 45.91
CA ASN A 88 16.67 2.85 46.46
C ASN A 88 15.97 1.60 45.86
N LYS A 89 15.21 1.78 44.77
CA LYS A 89 14.44 0.72 44.06
C LYS A 89 13.45 -0.03 44.95
N HIS A 90 12.94 0.60 46.00
CA HIS A 90 11.92 0.04 46.87
C HIS A 90 10.56 0.65 46.52
N THR A 91 9.62 -0.14 46.00
CA THR A 91 8.24 0.32 45.77
C THR A 91 7.25 -0.69 46.31
N SER A 92 6.23 -0.23 47.04
CA SER A 92 5.16 -1.09 47.51
C SER A 92 4.01 -1.17 46.50
N ARG A 93 3.40 -2.35 46.38
CA ARG A 93 2.13 -2.50 45.67
C ARG A 93 0.98 -2.11 46.59
N LEU A 94 0.01 -1.38 46.08
CA LEU A 94 -1.28 -1.19 46.74
C LEU A 94 -2.22 -2.32 46.27
N VAL A 95 -2.77 -3.07 47.22
CA VAL A 95 -3.65 -4.21 46.96
C VAL A 95 -5.04 -3.97 47.57
N ASN A 96 -6.04 -4.75 47.13
CA ASN A 96 -7.44 -4.61 47.57
C ASN A 96 -8.06 -3.24 47.23
N ILE A 97 -7.62 -2.64 46.12
CA ILE A 97 -8.17 -1.39 45.61
C ILE A 97 -9.41 -1.70 44.76
N SER A 98 -10.58 -1.25 45.23
CA SER A 98 -11.83 -1.31 44.47
C SER A 98 -11.74 -0.48 43.19
N GLU A 99 -12.62 -0.75 42.23
CA GLU A 99 -12.66 0.04 40.98
C GLU A 99 -12.99 1.50 41.27
N GLY A 100 -12.21 2.41 40.68
CA GLY A 100 -12.45 3.86 40.79
C GLY A 100 -13.73 4.27 40.08
N LYS A 101 -14.46 5.25 40.65
CA LYS A 101 -15.73 5.78 40.16
C LYS A 101 -15.64 7.25 39.76
N ASN A 102 -14.87 8.05 40.48
CA ASN A 102 -14.63 9.46 40.19
C ASN A 102 -13.35 9.66 39.39
N ASN A 103 -13.20 10.84 38.76
CA ASN A 103 -12.03 11.18 37.94
C ASN A 103 -10.70 11.20 38.73
N THR A 104 -10.75 11.31 40.06
CA THR A 104 -9.59 11.36 40.95
C THR A 104 -9.38 10.06 41.72
N ASP A 105 -10.17 9.01 41.46
CA ASP A 105 -9.98 7.71 42.11
C ASP A 105 -8.83 6.95 41.44
N ALA A 106 -8.13 6.11 42.22
CA ALA A 106 -7.11 5.23 41.68
C ALA A 106 -7.74 4.18 40.74
N VAL A 107 -7.08 3.91 39.61
CA VAL A 107 -7.46 2.85 38.67
C VAL A 107 -6.74 1.56 39.05
N ASN A 108 -7.49 0.47 39.23
CA ASN A 108 -6.89 -0.84 39.51
C ASN A 108 -6.57 -1.63 38.22
N LEU A 109 -5.80 -2.71 38.35
CA LEU A 109 -5.34 -3.48 37.18
C LEU A 109 -6.49 -4.13 36.37
N ILE A 110 -7.62 -4.45 36.99
CA ILE A 110 -8.74 -5.07 36.27
C ILE A 110 -9.46 -4.06 35.36
N GLN A 111 -9.59 -2.79 35.77
CA GLN A 111 -10.10 -1.72 34.90
C GLN A 111 -9.20 -1.54 33.68
N THR A 112 -7.88 -1.49 33.86
CA THR A 112 -6.92 -1.39 32.75
C THR A 112 -6.99 -2.59 31.80
N LYS A 113 -7.05 -3.82 32.33
CA LYS A 113 -7.20 -5.04 31.50
C LYS A 113 -8.48 -5.01 30.66
N LYS A 114 -9.62 -4.63 31.25
CA LYS A 114 -10.89 -4.45 30.53
C LYS A 114 -10.77 -3.46 29.36
N MET A 115 -10.09 -2.33 29.57
CA MET A 115 -9.85 -1.34 28.52
C MET A 115 -8.96 -1.89 27.40
N VAL A 116 -7.86 -2.57 27.75
CA VAL A 116 -6.94 -3.21 26.78
C VAL A 116 -7.66 -4.29 25.98
N ASP A 117 -8.49 -5.12 26.63
CA ASP A 117 -9.28 -6.15 25.94
C ASP A 117 -10.29 -5.54 24.97
N LYS A 118 -10.99 -4.47 25.37
CA LYS A 118 -11.90 -3.73 24.48
C LYS A 118 -11.16 -3.16 23.26
N SER A 119 -9.97 -2.60 23.48
CA SER A 119 -9.12 -2.11 22.39
C SER A 119 -8.69 -3.24 21.46
N ARG A 120 -8.23 -4.37 22.00
CA ARG A 120 -7.82 -5.55 21.22
C ARG A 120 -8.95 -6.10 20.35
N ILE A 121 -10.16 -6.20 20.90
CA ILE A 121 -11.35 -6.65 20.17
C ILE A 121 -11.66 -5.69 19.01
N THR A 122 -11.64 -4.39 19.27
CA THR A 122 -11.88 -3.36 18.25
C THR A 122 -10.87 -3.46 17.11
N THR A 123 -9.58 -3.57 17.44
CA THR A 123 -8.50 -3.74 16.46
C THR A 123 -8.70 -5.02 15.63
N ASN A 124 -9.02 -6.14 16.26
CA ASN A 124 -9.26 -7.40 15.54
C ASN A 124 -10.44 -7.30 14.57
N ASN A 125 -11.51 -6.60 14.95
CA ASN A 125 -12.66 -6.38 14.07
C ASN A 125 -12.27 -5.54 12.85
N ILE A 126 -11.51 -4.46 13.04
CA ILE A 126 -11.01 -3.61 11.96
C ILE A 126 -10.10 -4.41 11.02
N VAL A 127 -9.15 -5.18 11.56
CA VAL A 127 -8.25 -6.03 10.77
C VAL A 127 -9.04 -7.05 9.95
N ASN A 128 -10.06 -7.67 10.53
CA ASN A 128 -10.91 -8.61 9.82
C ASN A 128 -11.75 -7.95 8.71
N GLN A 129 -12.23 -6.72 8.93
CA GLN A 129 -12.91 -5.94 7.89
C GLN A 129 -11.96 -5.58 6.74
N LEU A 130 -10.76 -5.09 7.05
CA LEU A 130 -9.73 -4.79 6.06
C LEU A 130 -9.35 -6.03 5.25
N LYS A 131 -9.14 -7.18 5.91
CA LYS A 131 -8.84 -8.45 5.25
C LYS A 131 -9.90 -8.85 4.24
N ARG A 132 -11.18 -8.64 4.56
CA ARG A 132 -12.30 -8.91 3.63
C ARG A 132 -12.31 -7.95 2.45
N SER A 133 -12.17 -6.64 2.70
CA SER A 133 -12.12 -5.62 1.63
C SER A 133 -10.98 -5.90 0.65
N VAL A 134 -9.76 -6.08 1.17
CA VAL A 134 -8.57 -6.37 0.36
C VAL A 134 -8.75 -7.68 -0.43
N SER A 135 -9.36 -8.71 0.16
CA SER A 135 -9.65 -9.95 -0.56
C SER A 135 -10.62 -9.74 -1.73
N THR A 136 -11.66 -8.92 -1.54
CA THR A 136 -12.60 -8.56 -2.61
C THR A 136 -11.91 -7.77 -3.72
N ASP A 137 -11.12 -6.76 -3.36
CA ASP A 137 -10.41 -5.91 -4.33
C ASP A 137 -9.41 -6.72 -5.16
N ILE A 138 -8.66 -7.64 -4.52
CA ILE A 138 -7.75 -8.56 -5.22
C ILE A 138 -8.51 -9.44 -6.23
N ASN A 139 -9.70 -9.93 -5.87
CA ASN A 139 -10.49 -10.75 -6.77
C ASN A 139 -11.02 -9.94 -7.97
N ASN A 140 -11.47 -8.71 -7.74
CA ASN A 140 -11.89 -7.81 -8.83
C ASN A 140 -10.72 -7.50 -9.78
N ILE A 141 -9.54 -7.19 -9.22
CA ILE A 141 -8.32 -6.94 -10.01
C ILE A 141 -7.95 -8.17 -10.84
N LYS A 142 -8.01 -9.38 -10.28
CA LYS A 142 -7.75 -10.62 -11.02
C LYS A 142 -8.67 -10.76 -12.22
N THR A 143 -9.97 -10.48 -12.05
CA THR A 143 -10.94 -10.51 -13.16
C THR A 143 -10.56 -9.51 -14.24
N TYR A 144 -10.27 -8.25 -13.87
CA TYR A 144 -9.87 -7.23 -14.85
C TYR A 144 -8.58 -7.57 -15.60
N VAL A 145 -7.59 -8.15 -14.92
CA VAL A 145 -6.34 -8.59 -15.55
C VAL A 145 -6.60 -9.72 -16.54
N ASN A 146 -7.45 -10.70 -16.18
CA ASN A 146 -7.80 -11.81 -17.07
C ASN A 146 -8.57 -11.31 -18.30
N ASP A 147 -9.52 -10.39 -18.12
CA ASP A 147 -10.28 -9.80 -19.22
C ASP A 147 -9.37 -9.01 -20.16
N PHE A 148 -8.40 -8.27 -19.61
CA PHE A 148 -7.40 -7.55 -20.40
C PHE A 148 -6.48 -8.49 -21.18
N ASP A 149 -5.99 -9.58 -20.57
CA ASP A 149 -5.17 -10.59 -21.25
C ASP A 149 -5.94 -11.24 -22.40
N HIS A 150 -7.22 -11.56 -22.19
CA HIS A 150 -8.09 -12.09 -23.23
C HIS A 150 -8.30 -11.09 -24.38
N TYR A 151 -8.61 -9.83 -24.06
CA TYR A 151 -8.76 -8.77 -25.04
C TYR A 151 -7.49 -8.57 -25.89
N TYR A 152 -6.33 -8.52 -25.23
CA TYR A 152 -5.05 -8.30 -25.90
C TYR A 152 -4.68 -9.47 -26.82
N LYS A 153 -4.86 -10.71 -26.37
CA LYS A 153 -4.63 -11.92 -27.20
C LYS A 153 -5.55 -11.96 -28.40
N LYS A 154 -6.84 -11.65 -28.21
CA LYS A 154 -7.80 -11.58 -29.31
C LYS A 154 -7.40 -10.54 -30.34
N ARG A 155 -7.05 -9.32 -29.89
CA ARG A 155 -6.63 -8.25 -30.79
C ARG A 155 -5.35 -8.60 -31.55
N GLN A 156 -4.37 -9.25 -30.91
CA GLN A 156 -3.17 -9.70 -31.60
C GLN A 156 -3.47 -10.74 -32.68
N ALA A 157 -4.37 -11.69 -32.42
CA ALA A 157 -4.79 -12.65 -33.43
C ALA A 157 -5.47 -11.96 -34.62
N GLU A 158 -6.41 -11.04 -34.37
CA GLU A 158 -7.10 -10.27 -35.42
C GLU A 158 -6.14 -9.44 -36.28
N ILE A 159 -5.14 -8.79 -35.67
CA ILE A 159 -4.12 -8.02 -36.39
C ILE A 159 -3.25 -8.95 -37.24
N THR A 160 -2.81 -10.08 -36.67
CA THR A 160 -1.98 -11.05 -37.39
C THR A 160 -2.71 -11.61 -38.61
N ASP A 161 -3.99 -11.96 -38.45
CA ASP A 161 -4.83 -12.44 -39.55
C ASP A 161 -5.04 -11.36 -40.63
N SER A 162 -5.24 -10.10 -40.21
CA SER A 162 -5.38 -8.97 -41.13
C SER A 162 -4.10 -8.73 -41.93
N ILE A 163 -2.92 -8.81 -41.28
CA ILE A 163 -1.62 -8.68 -41.96
C ILE A 163 -1.43 -9.83 -42.95
N ALA A 164 -1.74 -11.07 -42.57
CA ALA A 164 -1.62 -12.23 -43.46
C ALA A 164 -2.55 -12.12 -44.69
N ASN A 165 -3.72 -11.50 -44.53
CA ASN A 165 -4.62 -11.22 -45.65
C ASN A 165 -4.11 -10.09 -46.55
N LEU A 166 -3.59 -9.01 -45.97
CA LEU A 166 -2.96 -7.92 -46.72
C LEU A 166 -1.77 -8.43 -47.56
N ASP A 167 -0.93 -9.30 -47.00
CA ASP A 167 0.19 -9.90 -47.72
C ASP A 167 -0.30 -10.67 -48.97
N LYS A 168 -1.41 -11.41 -48.87
CA LYS A 168 -2.01 -12.12 -50.00
C LYS A 168 -2.55 -11.16 -51.06
N GLU A 169 -3.24 -10.10 -50.65
CA GLU A 169 -3.78 -9.09 -51.57
C GLU A 169 -2.65 -8.34 -52.29
N ILE A 170 -1.56 -7.99 -51.58
CA ILE A 170 -0.38 -7.36 -52.17
C ILE A 170 0.26 -8.29 -53.21
N ILE A 171 0.49 -9.56 -52.89
CA ILE A 171 1.06 -10.53 -53.85
C ILE A 171 0.17 -10.68 -55.10
N ALA A 172 -1.15 -10.73 -54.91
CA ALA A 172 -2.09 -10.81 -56.03
C ALA A 172 -2.04 -9.53 -56.90
N LEU A 173 -1.93 -8.36 -56.27
CA LEU A 173 -1.78 -7.10 -56.98
C LEU A 173 -0.46 -7.03 -57.76
N GLU A 174 0.66 -7.44 -57.17
CA GLU A 174 1.97 -7.47 -57.83
C GLU A 174 1.93 -8.31 -59.11
N LYS A 175 1.29 -9.48 -59.07
CA LYS A 175 1.11 -10.35 -60.25
C LYS A 175 0.33 -9.64 -61.37
N LYS A 176 -0.80 -9.01 -61.04
CA LYS A 176 -1.62 -8.24 -62.00
C LYS A 176 -0.84 -7.08 -62.62
N VAL A 177 -0.10 -6.33 -61.80
CA VAL A 177 0.74 -5.21 -62.26
C VAL A 177 1.83 -5.72 -63.21
N PHE A 178 2.55 -6.78 -62.85
CA PHE A 178 3.59 -7.33 -63.71
C PHE A 178 3.03 -7.89 -65.03
N ALA A 179 1.87 -8.53 -64.99
CA ALA A 179 1.16 -9.00 -66.20
C ALA A 179 0.69 -7.83 -67.09
N SER A 180 0.22 -6.73 -66.49
CA SER A 180 -0.16 -5.51 -67.21
C SER A 180 1.03 -4.77 -67.83
N ILE A 181 2.17 -4.74 -67.13
CA ILE A 181 3.43 -4.20 -67.69
C ILE A 181 3.87 -5.07 -68.87
N ALA A 182 3.84 -6.40 -68.73
CA ALA A 182 4.12 -7.31 -69.83
C ALA A 182 3.20 -7.01 -71.03
N SER A 183 1.88 -6.84 -70.82
CA SER A 183 0.94 -6.42 -71.87
C SER A 183 1.40 -5.17 -72.62
N SER A 184 1.80 -4.13 -71.88
CA SER A 184 2.27 -2.87 -72.46
C SER A 184 3.55 -3.05 -73.28
N VAL A 185 4.49 -3.85 -72.78
CA VAL A 185 5.74 -4.18 -73.50
C VAL A 185 5.45 -5.00 -74.75
N ALA A 186 4.53 -5.98 -74.68
CA ALA A 186 4.13 -6.77 -75.82
C ALA A 186 3.47 -5.90 -76.90
N MET A 187 2.59 -4.97 -76.51
CA MET A 187 1.90 -4.05 -77.44
C MET A 187 2.84 -3.05 -78.11
N THR A 188 3.86 -2.55 -77.39
CA THR A 188 4.84 -1.59 -77.94
C THR A 188 5.86 -2.25 -78.84
N SER A 189 6.09 -3.55 -78.67
CA SER A 189 7.02 -4.35 -79.49
C SER A 189 6.39 -4.88 -80.78
N ILE A 190 5.12 -4.53 -81.08
CA ILE A 190 4.45 -4.97 -82.31
C ILE A 190 5.06 -4.24 -83.51
N PRO A 191 5.65 -4.96 -84.49
CA PRO A 191 6.15 -4.34 -85.71
C PRO A 191 5.00 -3.98 -86.66
N TYR A 192 5.12 -2.84 -87.36
CA TYR A 192 4.19 -2.41 -88.40
C TYR A 192 4.94 -2.02 -89.67
N LEU A 193 4.39 -2.37 -90.84
CA LEU A 193 4.96 -2.06 -92.14
C LEU A 193 4.55 -0.65 -92.59
N THR A 194 5.53 0.18 -92.96
CA THR A 194 5.33 1.62 -93.24
C THR A 194 4.78 1.95 -94.63
N HIS A 195 4.87 1.01 -95.57
CA HIS A 195 4.51 1.17 -96.99
C HIS A 195 3.15 0.51 -97.36
N HIS A 196 2.36 0.11 -96.36
CA HIS A 196 1.02 -0.46 -96.57
C HIS A 196 -0.03 0.35 -95.83
N THR A 197 -1.19 0.54 -96.48
CA THR A 197 -2.34 1.27 -95.92
C THR A 197 -2.94 0.58 -94.69
N LEU A 198 -2.85 -0.75 -94.63
CA LEU A 198 -3.24 -1.56 -93.47
C LEU A 198 -2.08 -2.52 -93.16
N SER A 199 -1.66 -2.57 -91.90
CA SER A 199 -0.70 -3.57 -91.42
C SER A 199 -1.15 -4.14 -90.08
N GLY A 200 -0.75 -5.38 -89.80
CA GLY A 200 -1.03 -6.05 -88.54
C GLY A 200 0.22 -6.75 -88.03
N GLY A 201 0.29 -6.93 -86.71
CA GLY A 201 1.42 -7.60 -86.08
C GLY A 201 1.03 -8.21 -84.75
N ILE A 202 1.93 -9.03 -84.23
CA ILE A 202 1.82 -9.66 -82.92
C ILE A 202 3.07 -9.35 -82.10
N GLY A 203 2.90 -9.29 -80.79
CA GLY A 203 3.97 -9.07 -79.83
C GLY A 203 3.81 -10.02 -78.66
N ILE A 204 4.94 -10.45 -78.10
CA ILE A 204 4.99 -11.30 -76.90
C ILE A 204 5.96 -10.69 -75.92
N SER A 205 5.71 -10.88 -74.63
CA SER A 205 6.64 -10.38 -73.61
C SER A 205 6.58 -11.22 -72.33
N ASN A 206 7.67 -11.13 -71.57
CA ASN A 206 7.76 -11.60 -70.21
C ASN A 206 8.39 -10.50 -69.36
N TYR A 207 7.79 -10.21 -68.21
CA TYR A 207 8.31 -9.28 -67.22
C TYR A 207 8.08 -9.83 -65.82
N ARG A 208 9.17 -10.21 -65.13
CA ARG A 208 9.11 -10.90 -63.83
C ARG A 208 8.17 -12.12 -63.92
N THR A 209 7.14 -12.17 -63.10
CA THR A 209 6.15 -13.27 -63.09
C THR A 209 5.03 -13.10 -64.12
N GLY A 210 4.94 -11.93 -64.78
CA GLY A 210 3.93 -11.64 -65.78
C GLY A 210 4.36 -12.04 -67.19
N THR A 211 3.46 -12.62 -67.96
CA THR A 211 3.62 -12.81 -69.41
C THR A 211 2.42 -12.24 -70.14
N ALA A 212 2.63 -11.80 -71.39
CA ALA A 212 1.52 -11.30 -72.20
C ALA A 212 1.72 -11.55 -73.69
N PHE A 213 0.59 -11.68 -74.37
CA PHE A 213 0.47 -11.76 -75.82
C PHE A 213 -0.35 -10.56 -76.30
N ALA A 214 0.13 -9.88 -77.34
CA ALA A 214 -0.52 -8.74 -77.92
C ALA A 214 -0.70 -8.92 -79.43
N GLY A 215 -1.79 -8.39 -79.96
CA GLY A 215 -2.06 -8.23 -81.38
C GLY A 215 -2.45 -6.80 -81.67
N GLY A 216 -2.10 -6.30 -82.85
CA GLY A 216 -2.41 -4.93 -83.21
C GLY A 216 -2.53 -4.73 -84.70
N MET A 217 -3.22 -3.67 -85.06
CA MET A 217 -3.42 -3.21 -86.42
C MET A 217 -3.05 -1.74 -86.54
N GLN A 218 -2.49 -1.35 -87.68
CA GLN A 218 -2.22 0.03 -88.04
C GLN A 218 -2.91 0.36 -89.36
N TYR A 219 -3.62 1.49 -89.39
CA TYR A 219 -4.22 2.06 -90.58
C TYR A 219 -3.54 3.38 -90.92
N LYS A 220 -3.03 3.49 -92.14
CA LYS A 220 -2.23 4.61 -92.62
C LYS A 220 -2.82 5.09 -93.97
N PRO A 221 -3.79 6.01 -93.98
CA PRO A 221 -4.46 6.45 -95.21
C PRO A 221 -3.53 7.20 -96.17
N ASN A 222 -2.51 7.88 -95.64
CA ASN A 222 -1.47 8.57 -96.40
C ASN A 222 -0.14 8.58 -95.61
N ASN A 223 0.91 9.23 -96.13
CA ASN A 223 2.21 9.24 -95.45
C ASN A 223 2.28 10.06 -94.16
N ASP A 224 1.30 10.93 -93.95
CA ASP A 224 1.33 11.95 -92.91
C ASP A 224 0.48 11.57 -91.69
N ILE A 225 -0.46 10.61 -91.83
CA ILE A 225 -1.38 10.20 -90.77
C ILE A 225 -1.28 8.69 -90.54
N ALA A 226 -1.17 8.27 -89.27
CA ALA A 226 -1.26 6.86 -88.89
C ALA A 226 -2.14 6.66 -87.64
N PHE A 227 -3.01 5.65 -87.68
CA PHE A 227 -3.81 5.16 -86.56
C PHE A 227 -3.32 3.79 -86.15
N ARG A 228 -3.23 3.51 -84.85
CA ARG A 228 -2.94 2.17 -84.31
C ARG A 228 -4.02 1.76 -83.33
N LEU A 229 -4.38 0.48 -83.37
CA LEU A 229 -5.25 -0.18 -82.41
C LEU A 229 -4.63 -1.51 -81.98
N ASN A 230 -4.44 -1.68 -80.68
CA ASN A 230 -3.70 -2.78 -80.09
C ASN A 230 -4.57 -3.43 -79.00
N SER A 231 -4.49 -4.75 -78.86
CA SER A 231 -5.12 -5.52 -77.79
C SER A 231 -4.11 -6.53 -77.25
N SER A 232 -4.19 -6.82 -75.96
CA SER A 232 -3.34 -7.84 -75.34
C SER A 232 -4.10 -8.64 -74.31
N ILE A 233 -3.65 -9.86 -74.06
CA ILE A 233 -4.08 -10.74 -72.97
C ILE A 233 -2.86 -11.20 -72.20
N ASN A 234 -2.94 -11.17 -70.87
CA ASN A 234 -1.81 -11.50 -70.01
C ASN A 234 -2.05 -12.75 -69.14
N SER A 235 -1.02 -13.15 -68.39
CA SER A 235 -1.03 -14.33 -67.52
C SER A 235 -2.08 -14.28 -66.41
N GLU A 236 -2.55 -13.09 -66.03
CA GLU A 236 -3.65 -12.88 -65.07
C GLU A 236 -5.02 -12.79 -65.75
N LYS A 237 -5.08 -13.14 -67.04
CA LYS A 237 -6.28 -13.14 -67.90
C LYS A 237 -6.90 -11.75 -68.08
N GLU A 238 -6.15 -10.69 -67.83
CA GLU A 238 -6.62 -9.33 -68.09
C GLU A 238 -6.41 -8.97 -69.55
N ILE A 239 -7.41 -8.33 -70.14
CA ILE A 239 -7.37 -7.83 -71.51
C ILE A 239 -7.12 -6.32 -71.47
N ILE A 240 -6.09 -5.86 -72.18
CA ILE A 240 -5.76 -4.43 -72.27
C ILE A 240 -5.85 -4.00 -73.73
N ILE A 241 -6.59 -2.92 -73.97
CA ILE A 241 -6.78 -2.33 -75.30
C ILE A 241 -6.16 -0.93 -75.29
N GLY A 242 -5.43 -0.58 -76.33
CA GLY A 242 -4.80 0.72 -76.49
C GLY A 242 -4.89 1.18 -77.94
N GLY A 243 -4.94 2.49 -78.15
CA GLY A 243 -4.94 3.08 -79.49
C GLY A 243 -4.13 4.37 -79.52
N GLY A 244 -3.70 4.76 -80.70
CA GLY A 244 -2.92 5.98 -80.90
C GLY A 244 -3.06 6.56 -82.30
N LEU A 245 -2.87 7.87 -82.41
CA LEU A 245 -2.81 8.61 -83.66
C LEU A 245 -1.47 9.35 -83.75
N ALA A 246 -0.87 9.34 -84.93
CA ALA A 246 0.30 10.13 -85.26
C ALA A 246 0.00 11.00 -86.48
N TYR A 247 0.50 12.22 -86.47
CA TYR A 247 0.48 13.16 -87.59
C TYR A 247 1.89 13.74 -87.79
N GLY A 248 2.41 13.70 -89.02
CA GLY A 248 3.69 14.29 -89.42
C GLY A 248 3.48 15.31 -90.53
N TRP A 249 4.31 16.35 -90.56
CA TRP A 249 4.33 17.42 -91.57
C TRP A 249 5.76 17.72 -92.02
#